data_AF-A0A1Q9DRF3-F1
#
_entry.id   AF-A0A1Q9DRF3-F1
#
_cell.length_a   1.000
_cell.length_b   1.000
_cell.length_c   1.000
_cell.angle_alpha   90.00
_cell.angle_beta   90.00
_cell.angle_gamma   90.00
#
_symmetry.space_group_name_H-M   'P 1'
#
loop_
_entity.id
_entity.type
_entity.pdbx_description
1 polymer ?
#
loop_
_entity_poly.entity_id
_entity_poly.type
_entity_poly.pdbx_seq_one_letter_code
_entity_poly.pdbx_strand_id
1 'polypeptide(L)'
;MVALQLTPSVVSYNLLISGNAGAGRTEKAAKLFTKMVSARVPPDIISCNALLHGCAKARKPAEAQQWYSKMKSLSLSPDEITYTSLIESCTRSGDVTGADDWLRTMVEAQLTPDEVAYTSVLTGFARASDVVEAQRVLCDIRSSQLEPDLVAYTALASASARAGDPEGIQTVFRDIYAAALQPNLLTWTAAIAACARARPPRPREAERAFQSMIRQSREPDEVALRRLEEAVGPHRAAVLCRGLRLPGDVVKSTRTKRAVTHSHDLPLMTDALRDVYYAFAGGSEMDGRAFVKCLKDSGLLDERLKTVQADLIFARCKQKGARKMSFDRFVGALHEEQLIDGQHLRFMD
;
A
#
# COMPACT_ATOMS: atom_id res chain seq x y z
N MET A 1 -50.51 4.31 -32.43
CA MET A 1 -49.15 3.87 -32.04
C MET A 1 -49.25 2.42 -31.63
N VAL A 2 -48.76 1.49 -32.45
CA VAL A 2 -48.62 0.08 -32.06
C VAL A 2 -47.52 0.06 -31.00
N ALA A 3 -47.91 -0.06 -29.73
CA ALA A 3 -46.96 -0.41 -28.68
C ALA A 3 -46.45 -1.80 -29.03
N LEU A 4 -45.23 -1.89 -29.55
CA LEU A 4 -44.54 -3.16 -29.72
C LEU A 4 -44.54 -3.84 -28.34
N GLN A 5 -45.41 -4.83 -28.15
CA GLN A 5 -45.41 -5.69 -26.98
C GLN A 5 -44.17 -6.57 -27.06
N LEU A 6 -43.01 -5.98 -26.77
CA LEU A 6 -41.75 -6.69 -26.62
C LEU A 6 -41.88 -7.55 -25.37
N THR A 7 -42.10 -8.84 -25.57
CA THR A 7 -42.04 -9.83 -24.50
C THR A 7 -40.58 -9.91 -24.03
N PRO A 8 -40.31 -9.66 -22.74
CA PRO A 8 -38.95 -9.76 -22.22
C PRO A 8 -38.37 -11.16 -22.47
N SER A 9 -37.22 -11.22 -23.14
CA SER A 9 -36.52 -12.46 -23.44
C SER A 9 -35.48 -12.78 -22.36
N VAL A 10 -34.91 -14.00 -22.40
CA VAL A 10 -33.76 -14.39 -21.57
C VAL A 10 -32.62 -13.38 -21.70
N VAL A 11 -32.30 -12.98 -22.94
CA VAL A 11 -31.25 -12.00 -23.24
C VAL A 11 -31.55 -10.65 -22.58
N SER A 12 -32.80 -10.18 -22.65
CA SER A 12 -33.22 -8.91 -22.05
C SER A 12 -33.08 -8.93 -20.53
N TYR A 13 -33.47 -10.02 -19.87
CA TYR A 13 -33.28 -10.19 -18.43
C TYR A 13 -31.80 -10.28 -18.06
N ASN A 14 -31.00 -11.06 -18.79
CA ASN A 14 -29.56 -11.20 -18.54
C ASN A 14 -28.82 -9.87 -18.62
N LEU A 15 -29.15 -9.03 -19.61
CA LEU A 15 -28.62 -7.67 -19.72
C LEU A 15 -28.95 -6.81 -18.49
N LEU A 16 -30.20 -6.82 -18.04
CA LEU A 16 -30.63 -6.04 -16.88
C LEU A 16 -30.02 -6.58 -15.57
N ILE A 17 -29.95 -7.90 -15.41
CA ILE A 17 -29.35 -8.55 -14.24
C ILE A 17 -27.86 -8.23 -14.19
N SER A 18 -27.12 -8.47 -15.29
CA SER A 18 -25.69 -8.20 -15.39
C SER A 18 -25.37 -6.71 -15.18
N GLY A 19 -26.13 -5.80 -15.77
CA GLY A 19 -25.96 -4.36 -15.56
C GLY A 19 -26.17 -3.93 -14.10
N ASN A 20 -27.18 -4.47 -13.42
CA ASN A 20 -27.41 -4.14 -12.00
C ASN A 20 -26.38 -4.82 -11.08
N ALA A 21 -26.04 -6.08 -11.32
CA ALA A 21 -25.05 -6.83 -10.55
C ALA A 21 -23.65 -6.20 -10.70
N GLY A 22 -23.26 -5.84 -11.92
CA GLY A 22 -22.00 -5.16 -12.21
C GLY A 22 -21.89 -3.77 -11.57
N ALA A 23 -23.02 -3.08 -11.36
CA ALA A 23 -23.11 -1.82 -10.63
C ALA A 23 -23.25 -2.00 -9.10
N GLY A 24 -23.07 -3.22 -8.57
CA GLY A 24 -23.15 -3.52 -7.14
C GLY A 24 -24.57 -3.53 -6.56
N ARG A 25 -25.61 -3.41 -7.39
CA ARG A 25 -27.03 -3.40 -6.97
C ARG A 25 -27.57 -4.83 -6.88
N THR A 26 -26.93 -5.68 -6.07
CA THR A 26 -27.19 -7.14 -6.03
C THR A 26 -28.65 -7.45 -5.72
N GLU A 27 -29.29 -6.72 -4.80
CA GLU A 27 -30.72 -6.89 -4.50
C GLU A 27 -31.64 -6.61 -5.70
N LYS A 28 -31.33 -5.60 -6.52
CA LYS A 28 -32.12 -5.30 -7.71
C LYS A 28 -31.94 -6.38 -8.76
N ALA A 29 -30.71 -6.87 -8.94
CA ALA A 29 -30.42 -7.99 -9.82
C ALA A 29 -31.17 -9.27 -9.37
N ALA A 30 -31.18 -9.56 -8.07
CA ALA A 30 -31.93 -10.68 -7.50
C ALA A 30 -33.45 -10.55 -7.74
N LYS A 31 -34.01 -9.35 -7.55
CA LYS A 31 -35.43 -9.07 -7.86
C LYS A 31 -35.75 -9.28 -9.34
N LEU A 32 -34.84 -8.89 -10.24
CA LEU A 32 -34.98 -9.11 -11.68
C LEU A 32 -34.96 -10.60 -12.03
N PHE A 33 -34.09 -11.39 -11.38
CA PHE A 33 -34.08 -12.85 -11.53
C PHE A 33 -35.39 -13.48 -11.04
N THR A 34 -35.91 -13.07 -9.88
CA THR A 34 -37.22 -13.55 -9.41
C THR A 34 -38.34 -13.18 -10.38
N LYS A 35 -38.30 -11.98 -10.98
CA LYS A 35 -39.24 -11.54 -12.01
C LYS A 35 -39.12 -12.34 -13.31
N MET A 36 -37.91 -12.77 -13.67
CA MET A 36 -37.68 -13.64 -14.83
C MET A 36 -38.38 -14.99 -14.62
N VAL A 37 -38.18 -15.61 -13.45
CA VAL A 37 -38.81 -16.87 -13.06
C VAL A 37 -40.34 -16.73 -13.02
N SER A 38 -40.88 -15.68 -12.40
CA SER A 38 -42.34 -15.49 -12.32
C SER A 38 -42.99 -15.19 -13.66
N ALA A 39 -42.26 -14.58 -14.59
CA ALA A 39 -42.67 -14.38 -15.98
C ALA A 39 -42.55 -15.65 -16.84
N ARG A 40 -42.18 -16.80 -16.26
CA ARG A 40 -41.94 -18.08 -16.95
C ARG A 40 -40.86 -17.99 -18.03
N VAL A 41 -39.92 -17.05 -17.90
CA VAL A 41 -38.73 -16.98 -18.73
C VAL A 41 -37.65 -17.84 -18.04
N PRO A 42 -37.16 -18.92 -18.65
CA PRO A 42 -36.26 -19.86 -17.98
C PRO A 42 -34.88 -19.21 -17.75
N PRO A 43 -34.40 -19.11 -16.50
CA PRO A 43 -33.03 -18.67 -16.23
C PRO A 43 -32.01 -19.62 -16.85
N ASP A 44 -30.90 -19.06 -17.31
CA ASP A 44 -29.76 -19.80 -17.81
C ASP A 44 -28.52 -19.59 -16.93
N ILE A 45 -27.41 -20.22 -17.31
CA ILE A 45 -26.13 -20.09 -16.61
C ILE A 45 -25.66 -18.63 -16.54
N ILE A 46 -25.94 -17.84 -17.60
CA ILE A 46 -25.57 -16.42 -17.68
C ILE A 46 -26.34 -15.61 -16.63
N SER A 47 -27.64 -15.87 -16.44
CA SER A 47 -28.45 -15.23 -15.39
C SER A 47 -27.83 -15.41 -14.00
N CYS A 48 -27.41 -16.64 -13.68
CA CYS A 48 -26.82 -16.99 -12.39
C CYS A 48 -25.39 -16.47 -12.25
N ASN A 49 -24.55 -16.58 -13.28
CA ASN A 49 -23.17 -16.08 -13.28
C ASN A 49 -23.11 -14.56 -13.11
N ALA A 50 -24.06 -13.83 -13.71
CA ALA A 50 -24.18 -12.39 -13.49
C ALA A 50 -24.39 -12.04 -12.00
N LEU A 51 -25.22 -12.82 -11.28
CA LEU A 51 -25.48 -12.61 -9.86
C LEU A 51 -24.28 -13.01 -9.00
N LEU A 52 -23.65 -14.15 -9.29
CA LEU A 52 -22.43 -14.62 -8.62
C LEU A 52 -21.31 -13.60 -8.73
N HIS A 53 -21.03 -13.10 -9.93
CA HIS A 53 -20.04 -12.06 -10.15
C HIS A 53 -20.41 -10.75 -9.43
N GLY A 54 -21.71 -10.41 -9.36
CA GLY A 54 -22.20 -9.31 -8.51
C GLY A 54 -21.88 -9.52 -7.02
N CYS A 55 -22.10 -10.72 -6.49
CA CYS A 55 -21.74 -11.09 -5.12
C CYS A 55 -20.23 -11.03 -4.88
N ALA A 56 -19.41 -11.46 -5.85
CA ALA A 56 -17.96 -11.37 -5.79
C ALA A 56 -17.48 -9.91 -5.67
N LYS A 57 -18.02 -9.01 -6.50
CA LYS A 57 -17.77 -7.57 -6.40
C LYS A 57 -18.25 -6.97 -5.07
N ALA A 58 -19.39 -7.42 -4.57
CA ALA A 58 -19.96 -6.98 -3.30
C ALA A 58 -19.31 -7.63 -2.06
N ARG A 59 -18.36 -8.57 -2.24
CA ARG A 59 -17.69 -9.32 -1.15
C ARG A 59 -18.68 -10.11 -0.28
N LYS A 60 -19.67 -10.73 -0.89
CA LYS A 60 -20.75 -11.48 -0.22
C LYS A 60 -20.67 -12.99 -0.53
N PRO A 61 -19.73 -13.73 0.07
CA PRO A 61 -19.53 -15.15 -0.22
C PRO A 61 -20.74 -16.02 0.12
N ALA A 62 -21.45 -15.71 1.22
CA ALA A 62 -22.65 -16.45 1.60
C ALA A 62 -23.79 -16.30 0.57
N GLU A 63 -23.97 -15.09 0.02
CA GLU A 63 -24.96 -14.86 -1.05
C GLU A 63 -24.53 -15.57 -2.35
N ALA A 64 -23.22 -15.59 -2.65
CA ALA A 64 -22.69 -16.33 -3.80
C ALA A 64 -22.97 -17.84 -3.68
N GLN A 65 -22.76 -18.44 -2.50
CA GLN A 65 -23.07 -19.85 -2.25
C GLN A 65 -24.56 -20.17 -2.39
N GLN A 66 -25.44 -19.24 -2.00
CA GLN A 66 -26.88 -19.38 -2.22
C GLN A 66 -27.21 -19.40 -3.72
N TRP A 67 -26.59 -18.54 -4.53
CA TRP A 67 -26.75 -18.54 -5.98
C TRP A 67 -26.21 -19.80 -6.64
N TYR A 68 -25.08 -20.33 -6.18
CA TYR A 68 -24.56 -21.63 -6.62
C TYR A 68 -25.54 -22.77 -6.30
N SER A 69 -26.09 -22.79 -5.08
CA SER A 69 -27.11 -23.78 -4.67
C SER A 69 -28.38 -23.66 -5.51
N LYS A 70 -28.80 -22.43 -5.82
CA LYS A 70 -29.93 -22.13 -6.69
C LYS A 70 -29.69 -22.63 -8.11
N MET A 71 -28.51 -22.39 -8.68
CA MET A 71 -28.09 -22.88 -9.99
C MET A 71 -28.23 -24.42 -10.06
N LYS A 72 -27.70 -25.14 -9.06
CA LYS A 72 -27.84 -26.61 -9.00
C LYS A 72 -29.30 -27.06 -8.88
N SER A 73 -30.13 -26.34 -8.11
CA SER A 73 -31.57 -26.64 -8.01
C SER A 73 -32.35 -26.41 -9.31
N LEU A 74 -31.82 -25.59 -10.21
CA LEU A 74 -32.36 -25.35 -11.55
C LEU A 74 -31.78 -26.33 -12.58
N SER A 75 -30.99 -27.32 -12.15
CA SER A 75 -30.29 -28.28 -13.01
C SER A 75 -29.36 -27.60 -14.03
N LEU A 76 -28.85 -26.41 -13.70
CA LEU A 76 -27.84 -25.72 -14.48
C LEU A 76 -26.46 -26.21 -14.03
N SER A 77 -25.63 -26.62 -14.99
CA SER A 77 -24.25 -27.06 -14.72
C SER A 77 -23.35 -25.85 -14.46
N PRO A 78 -22.68 -25.77 -13.30
CA PRO A 78 -21.62 -24.79 -13.05
C PRO A 78 -20.50 -24.88 -14.10
N ASP A 79 -19.99 -23.74 -14.55
CA ASP A 79 -18.85 -23.63 -15.47
C ASP A 79 -17.65 -22.93 -14.79
N GLU A 80 -16.56 -22.69 -15.54
CA GLU A 80 -15.38 -22.03 -14.99
C GLU A 80 -15.70 -20.63 -14.42
N ILE A 81 -16.61 -19.89 -15.07
CA ILE A 81 -17.03 -18.55 -14.62
C ILE A 81 -17.74 -18.64 -13.27
N THR A 82 -18.56 -19.67 -13.04
CA THR A 82 -19.24 -19.92 -11.76
C THR A 82 -18.21 -20.07 -10.64
N TYR A 83 -17.24 -20.96 -10.80
CA TYR A 83 -16.24 -21.26 -9.76
C TYR A 83 -15.28 -20.10 -9.54
N THR A 84 -14.79 -19.44 -10.59
CA THR A 84 -13.95 -18.25 -10.47
C THR A 84 -14.67 -17.14 -9.71
N SER A 85 -15.97 -16.93 -9.95
CA SER A 85 -16.77 -15.94 -9.19
C SER A 85 -16.90 -16.31 -7.71
N LEU A 86 -17.05 -17.60 -7.37
CA LEU A 86 -17.11 -18.07 -5.98
C LEU A 86 -15.78 -17.85 -5.26
N ILE A 87 -14.67 -18.27 -5.89
CA ILE A 87 -13.30 -18.08 -5.42
C ILE A 87 -13.05 -16.58 -5.17
N GLU A 88 -13.31 -15.72 -6.16
CA GLU A 88 -13.12 -14.28 -6.03
C GLU A 88 -13.95 -13.68 -4.89
N SER A 89 -15.17 -14.15 -4.67
CA SER A 89 -16.03 -13.66 -3.59
C SER A 89 -15.43 -13.95 -2.21
N CYS A 90 -14.90 -15.16 -2.01
CA CYS A 90 -14.25 -15.62 -0.79
C CYS A 90 -12.90 -14.90 -0.57
N THR A 91 -12.05 -14.83 -1.61
CA THR A 91 -10.77 -14.11 -1.55
C THR A 91 -10.97 -12.62 -1.20
N ARG A 92 -11.99 -11.97 -1.78
CA ARG A 92 -12.25 -10.54 -1.53
C ARG A 92 -12.88 -10.26 -0.16
N SER A 93 -13.62 -11.21 0.42
CA SER A 93 -14.12 -11.12 1.79
C SER A 93 -13.07 -11.50 2.85
N GLY A 94 -11.93 -12.07 2.43
CA GLY A 94 -10.87 -12.53 3.33
C GLY A 94 -11.05 -13.97 3.81
N ASP A 95 -12.04 -14.68 3.31
CA ASP A 95 -12.24 -16.11 3.56
C ASP A 95 -11.38 -16.91 2.56
N VAL A 96 -10.08 -16.99 2.83
CA VAL A 96 -9.12 -17.63 1.92
C VAL A 96 -9.28 -19.15 1.94
N THR A 97 -9.66 -19.72 3.08
CA THR A 97 -9.96 -21.16 3.21
C THR A 97 -11.13 -21.56 2.32
N GLY A 98 -12.23 -20.81 2.35
CA GLY A 98 -13.36 -21.06 1.46
C GLY A 98 -12.99 -20.88 -0.03
N ALA A 99 -12.07 -19.96 -0.34
CA ALA A 99 -11.56 -19.81 -1.70
C ALA A 99 -10.78 -21.04 -2.18
N ASP A 100 -9.93 -21.63 -1.32
CA ASP A 100 -9.22 -22.87 -1.63
C ASP A 100 -10.17 -24.07 -1.77
N ASP A 101 -11.19 -24.16 -0.90
CA ASP A 101 -12.21 -25.20 -1.00
C ASP A 101 -12.97 -25.15 -2.33
N TRP A 102 -13.31 -23.94 -2.82
CA TRP A 102 -13.92 -23.77 -4.13
C TRP A 102 -12.98 -24.11 -5.29
N LEU A 103 -11.69 -23.80 -5.17
CA LEU A 103 -10.69 -24.20 -6.16
C LEU A 103 -10.57 -25.72 -6.26
N ARG A 104 -10.53 -26.43 -5.12
CA ARG A 104 -10.54 -27.89 -5.08
C ARG A 104 -11.82 -28.46 -5.66
N THR A 105 -12.97 -27.88 -5.31
CA THR A 105 -14.28 -28.29 -5.85
C THR A 105 -14.35 -28.12 -7.36
N MET A 106 -13.71 -27.09 -7.92
CA MET A 106 -13.61 -26.87 -9.37
C MET A 106 -12.82 -28.00 -10.05
N VAL A 107 -11.69 -28.42 -9.46
CA VAL A 107 -10.88 -29.55 -9.95
C VAL A 107 -11.65 -30.86 -9.84
N GLU A 108 -12.35 -31.11 -8.73
CA GLU A 108 -13.21 -32.29 -8.52
C GLU A 108 -14.37 -32.35 -9.54
N ALA A 109 -14.85 -31.19 -9.98
CA ALA A 109 -15.84 -31.06 -11.04
C ALA A 109 -15.26 -31.29 -12.45
N GLN A 110 -13.99 -31.70 -12.56
CA GLN A 110 -13.25 -31.92 -13.82
C GLN A 110 -13.12 -30.65 -14.69
N LEU A 111 -13.24 -29.47 -14.08
CA LEU A 111 -12.95 -28.20 -14.72
C LEU A 111 -11.48 -27.86 -14.48
N THR A 112 -10.85 -27.23 -15.46
CA THR A 112 -9.45 -26.80 -15.35
C THR A 112 -9.40 -25.38 -14.79
N PRO A 113 -8.88 -25.17 -13.56
CA PRO A 113 -8.73 -23.83 -13.04
C PRO A 113 -7.76 -23.04 -13.90
N ASP A 114 -8.15 -21.84 -14.28
CA ASP A 114 -7.31 -20.95 -15.05
C ASP A 114 -6.31 -20.21 -14.13
N GLU A 115 -5.41 -19.45 -14.76
CA GLU A 115 -4.43 -18.61 -14.06
C GLU A 115 -5.10 -17.63 -13.08
N VAL A 116 -6.31 -17.15 -13.40
CA VAL A 116 -7.07 -16.20 -12.58
C VAL A 116 -7.57 -16.84 -11.29
N ALA A 117 -8.07 -18.08 -11.36
CA ALA A 117 -8.52 -18.85 -10.19
C ALA A 117 -7.36 -19.10 -9.22
N TYR A 118 -6.24 -19.61 -9.71
CA TYR A 118 -5.05 -19.84 -8.89
C TYR A 118 -4.47 -18.55 -8.30
N THR A 119 -4.35 -17.49 -9.11
CA THR A 119 -3.85 -16.20 -8.66
C THR A 119 -4.75 -15.58 -7.58
N SER A 120 -6.07 -15.77 -7.68
CA SER A 120 -7.02 -15.30 -6.67
C SER A 120 -6.78 -15.99 -5.32
N VAL A 121 -6.63 -17.31 -5.28
CA VAL A 121 -6.33 -18.04 -4.05
C VAL A 121 -4.95 -17.67 -3.49
N LEU A 122 -3.92 -17.61 -4.36
CA LEU A 122 -2.55 -17.20 -3.97
C LEU A 122 -2.51 -15.81 -3.36
N THR A 123 -3.16 -14.83 -3.98
CA THR A 123 -3.22 -13.46 -3.46
C THR A 123 -4.01 -13.39 -2.15
N GLY A 124 -4.98 -14.28 -1.95
CA GLY A 124 -5.66 -14.50 -0.67
C GLY A 124 -4.69 -14.92 0.42
N PHE A 125 -3.96 -16.04 0.22
CA PHE A 125 -2.99 -16.54 1.21
C PHE A 125 -1.85 -15.55 1.45
N ALA A 126 -1.41 -14.85 0.40
CA ALA A 126 -0.43 -13.78 0.52
C ALA A 126 -0.91 -12.64 1.42
N ARG A 127 -2.20 -12.28 1.39
CA ARG A 127 -2.76 -11.27 2.30
C ARG A 127 -2.87 -11.77 3.73
N ALA A 128 -3.18 -13.05 3.91
CA ALA A 128 -3.23 -13.73 5.21
C ALA A 128 -1.84 -13.98 5.81
N SER A 129 -0.75 -13.78 5.04
CA SER A 129 0.64 -14.09 5.43
C SER A 129 0.88 -15.59 5.65
N ASP A 130 0.07 -16.44 5.01
CA ASP A 130 0.23 -17.89 5.04
C ASP A 130 1.14 -18.34 3.89
N VAL A 131 2.43 -18.43 4.20
CA VAL A 131 3.46 -18.81 3.20
C VAL A 131 3.34 -20.28 2.82
N VAL A 132 2.94 -21.14 3.76
CA VAL A 132 2.88 -22.59 3.56
C VAL A 132 1.78 -22.92 2.56
N GLU A 133 0.58 -22.40 2.77
CA GLU A 133 -0.54 -22.62 1.86
C GLU A 133 -0.32 -21.92 0.52
N ALA A 134 0.27 -20.72 0.50
CA ALA A 134 0.65 -20.07 -0.77
C ALA A 134 1.65 -20.93 -1.57
N GLN A 135 2.62 -21.56 -0.92
CA GLN A 135 3.58 -22.44 -1.58
C GLN A 135 2.92 -23.75 -2.05
N ARG A 136 1.97 -24.29 -1.29
CA ARG A 136 1.17 -25.45 -1.69
C ARG A 136 0.38 -25.17 -2.97
N VAL A 137 -0.30 -24.02 -3.06
CA VAL A 137 -1.05 -23.64 -4.27
C VAL A 137 -0.12 -23.48 -5.48
N LEU A 138 1.10 -22.96 -5.29
CA LEU A 138 2.12 -22.92 -6.36
C LEU A 138 2.52 -24.33 -6.85
N CYS A 139 2.59 -25.31 -5.96
CA CYS A 139 2.81 -26.71 -6.34
C CYS A 139 1.61 -27.28 -7.10
N ASP A 140 0.38 -26.90 -6.74
CA ASP A 140 -0.83 -27.31 -7.45
C ASP A 140 -0.87 -26.76 -8.88
N ILE A 141 -0.41 -25.53 -9.12
CA ILE A 141 -0.28 -24.97 -10.47
C ILE A 141 0.64 -25.86 -11.32
N ARG A 142 1.82 -26.20 -10.77
CA ARG A 142 2.82 -27.05 -11.44
C ARG A 142 2.29 -28.46 -11.73
N SER A 143 1.54 -29.05 -10.80
CA SER A 143 0.95 -30.39 -10.99
C SER A 143 -0.19 -30.41 -12.02
N SER A 144 -0.79 -29.25 -12.26
CA SER A 144 -1.89 -29.05 -13.24
C SER A 144 -1.38 -28.78 -14.66
N GLN A 145 -0.10 -29.05 -14.95
CA GLN A 145 0.58 -28.76 -16.23
C GLN A 145 0.59 -27.27 -16.62
N LEU A 146 0.35 -26.37 -15.67
CA LEU A 146 0.51 -24.95 -15.85
C LEU A 146 1.89 -24.52 -15.31
N GLU A 147 2.53 -23.57 -15.98
CA GLU A 147 3.75 -22.95 -15.46
C GLU A 147 3.37 -21.74 -14.61
N PRO A 148 3.80 -21.67 -13.33
CA PRO A 148 3.59 -20.49 -12.53
C PRO A 148 4.22 -19.26 -13.16
N ASP A 149 3.42 -18.22 -13.32
CA ASP A 149 3.86 -16.96 -13.89
C ASP A 149 4.55 -16.07 -12.82
N LEU A 150 5.02 -14.89 -13.24
CA LEU A 150 5.66 -13.96 -12.32
C LEU A 150 4.68 -13.42 -11.26
N VAL A 151 3.38 -13.31 -11.55
CA VAL A 151 2.37 -12.86 -10.59
C VAL A 151 2.23 -13.87 -9.45
N ALA A 152 2.19 -15.17 -9.75
CA ALA A 152 2.14 -16.22 -8.74
C ALA A 152 3.35 -16.19 -7.80
N TYR A 153 4.57 -16.05 -8.34
CA TYR A 153 5.78 -15.89 -7.52
C TYR A 153 5.79 -14.58 -6.72
N THR A 154 5.30 -13.48 -7.29
CA THR A 154 5.19 -12.19 -6.60
C THR A 154 4.19 -12.24 -5.44
N ALA A 155 3.11 -13.02 -5.57
CA ALA A 155 2.17 -13.27 -4.48
C ALA A 155 2.86 -14.01 -3.32
N LEU A 156 3.62 -15.07 -3.60
CA LEU A 156 4.39 -15.79 -2.59
C LEU A 156 5.44 -14.88 -1.92
N ALA A 157 6.18 -14.08 -2.70
CA ALA A 157 7.10 -13.07 -2.15
C ALA A 157 6.38 -12.11 -1.19
N SER A 158 5.17 -11.66 -1.56
CA SER A 158 4.37 -10.78 -0.72
C SER A 158 3.91 -11.46 0.57
N ALA A 159 3.62 -12.75 0.54
CA ALA A 159 3.32 -13.57 1.72
C ALA A 159 4.53 -13.60 2.67
N SER A 160 5.70 -13.98 2.16
CA SER A 160 6.96 -14.05 2.93
C SER A 160 7.36 -12.69 3.51
N ALA A 161 7.15 -11.61 2.76
CA ALA A 161 7.37 -10.25 3.23
C ALA A 161 6.48 -9.85 4.41
N ARG A 162 5.24 -10.33 4.47
CA ARG A 162 4.34 -10.08 5.61
C ARG A 162 4.66 -10.97 6.80
N ALA A 163 5.08 -12.21 6.56
CA ALA A 163 5.57 -13.11 7.59
C ALA A 163 6.92 -12.67 8.20
N GLY A 164 7.66 -11.80 7.51
CA GLY A 164 9.02 -11.42 7.91
C GLY A 164 10.01 -12.57 7.71
N ASP A 165 9.78 -13.37 6.66
CA ASP A 165 10.56 -14.56 6.32
C ASP A 165 11.50 -14.27 5.13
N PRO A 166 12.74 -13.83 5.39
CA PRO A 166 13.73 -13.60 4.34
C PRO A 166 14.23 -14.89 3.69
N GLU A 167 14.12 -16.05 4.35
CA GLU A 167 14.53 -17.34 3.75
C GLU A 167 13.51 -17.76 2.68
N GLY A 168 12.22 -17.62 2.96
CA GLY A 168 11.16 -17.80 1.97
C GLY A 168 11.28 -16.86 0.76
N ILE A 169 11.79 -15.64 0.96
CA ILE A 169 12.12 -14.78 -0.18
C ILE A 169 13.23 -15.40 -1.04
N GLN A 170 14.30 -15.93 -0.43
CA GLN A 170 15.40 -16.53 -1.19
C GLN A 170 14.94 -17.72 -2.02
N THR A 171 14.03 -18.55 -1.49
CA THR A 171 13.44 -19.66 -2.25
C THR A 171 12.62 -19.15 -3.43
N VAL A 172 11.82 -18.09 -3.24
CA VAL A 172 11.08 -17.44 -4.34
C VAL A 172 12.02 -16.94 -5.43
N PHE A 173 13.11 -16.24 -5.09
CA PHE A 173 14.06 -15.75 -6.08
C PHE A 173 14.72 -16.88 -6.86
N ARG A 174 15.12 -17.96 -6.18
CA ARG A 174 15.68 -19.15 -6.83
C ARG A 174 14.67 -19.75 -7.82
N ASP A 175 13.42 -19.89 -7.41
CA ASP A 175 12.37 -20.46 -8.24
C ASP A 175 12.02 -19.57 -9.45
N ILE A 176 12.01 -18.24 -9.29
CA ILE A 176 11.84 -17.28 -10.41
C ILE A 176 12.94 -17.46 -11.44
N TYR A 177 14.22 -17.50 -11.01
CA TYR A 177 15.32 -17.67 -11.94
C TYR A 177 15.36 -19.06 -12.58
N ALA A 178 14.95 -20.11 -11.84
CA ALA A 178 14.83 -21.47 -12.38
C ALA A 178 13.74 -21.57 -13.47
N ALA A 179 12.68 -20.77 -13.36
CA ALA A 179 11.66 -20.62 -14.39
C ALA A 179 12.08 -19.68 -15.55
N ALA A 180 13.36 -19.26 -15.60
CA ALA A 180 13.88 -18.28 -16.57
C ALA A 180 13.14 -16.93 -16.58
N LEU A 181 12.47 -16.58 -15.47
CA LEU A 181 11.78 -15.32 -15.27
C LEU A 181 12.71 -14.27 -14.63
N GLN A 182 12.33 -12.99 -14.73
CA GLN A 182 13.05 -11.89 -14.09
C GLN A 182 12.20 -11.30 -12.96
N PRO A 183 12.74 -11.15 -11.73
CA PRO A 183 12.06 -10.47 -10.65
C PRO A 183 11.66 -9.05 -11.05
N ASN A 184 10.45 -8.64 -10.66
CA ASN A 184 9.96 -7.29 -10.86
C ASN A 184 10.21 -6.43 -9.61
N LEU A 185 9.83 -5.14 -9.69
CA LEU A 185 9.96 -4.21 -8.57
C LEU A 185 9.22 -4.68 -7.31
N LEU A 186 8.05 -5.33 -7.46
CA LEU A 186 7.28 -5.84 -6.34
C LEU A 186 8.00 -6.99 -5.62
N THR A 187 8.64 -7.90 -6.36
CA THR A 187 9.45 -8.99 -5.77
C THR A 187 10.61 -8.44 -4.95
N TRP A 188 11.32 -7.43 -5.47
CA TRP A 188 12.42 -6.77 -4.75
C TRP A 188 11.93 -5.99 -3.53
N THR A 189 10.82 -5.27 -3.66
CA THR A 189 10.19 -4.54 -2.54
C THR A 189 9.76 -5.49 -1.42
N ALA A 190 9.22 -6.65 -1.78
CA ALA A 190 8.88 -7.72 -0.85
C ALA A 190 10.13 -8.26 -0.13
N ALA A 191 11.26 -8.43 -0.83
CA ALA A 191 12.52 -8.88 -0.23
C ALA A 191 13.03 -7.91 0.86
N ILE A 192 13.05 -6.61 0.55
CA ILE A 192 13.45 -5.57 1.50
C ILE A 192 12.51 -5.55 2.71
N ALA A 193 11.19 -5.64 2.46
CA ALA A 193 10.18 -5.67 3.50
C ALA A 193 10.29 -6.90 4.42
N ALA A 194 10.59 -8.08 3.87
CA ALA A 194 10.82 -9.30 4.65
C ALA A 194 12.01 -9.11 5.61
N CYS A 195 13.11 -8.54 5.12
CA CYS A 195 14.31 -8.27 5.93
C CYS A 195 14.05 -7.23 7.04
N ALA A 196 13.21 -6.21 6.77
CA ALA A 196 12.80 -5.21 7.74
C ALA A 196 11.97 -5.80 8.89
N ARG A 197 11.10 -6.76 8.55
CA ARG A 197 10.14 -7.38 9.49
C ARG A 197 10.66 -8.64 10.18
N ALA A 198 11.78 -9.19 9.70
CA ALA A 198 12.45 -10.32 10.29
C ALA A 198 12.79 -10.08 11.77
N ARG A 199 12.80 -11.14 12.56
CA ARG A 199 13.18 -11.12 13.98
C ARG A 199 14.37 -12.06 14.20
N PRO A 200 15.61 -11.54 14.39
CA PRO A 200 16.00 -10.13 14.42
C PRO A 200 16.01 -9.46 13.02
N PRO A 201 15.87 -8.12 12.94
CA PRO A 201 15.95 -7.39 11.67
C PRO A 201 17.28 -7.62 10.96
N ARG A 202 17.24 -7.75 9.62
CA ARG A 202 18.43 -8.05 8.79
C ARG A 202 18.78 -6.89 7.85
N PRO A 203 19.34 -5.76 8.36
CA PRO A 203 19.58 -4.56 7.57
C PRO A 203 20.58 -4.78 6.42
N ARG A 204 21.61 -5.61 6.64
CA ARG A 204 22.63 -5.91 5.61
C ARG A 204 22.04 -6.64 4.40
N GLU A 205 21.10 -7.55 4.64
CA GLU A 205 20.41 -8.26 3.55
C GLU A 205 19.46 -7.32 2.80
N ALA A 206 18.77 -6.42 3.52
CA ALA A 206 17.95 -5.38 2.89
C ALA A 206 18.77 -4.44 1.99
N GLU A 207 19.96 -4.00 2.41
CA GLU A 207 20.87 -3.18 1.58
C GLU A 207 21.29 -3.94 0.31
N ARG A 208 21.66 -5.22 0.43
CA ARG A 208 22.05 -6.06 -0.71
C ARG A 208 20.90 -6.28 -1.69
N ALA A 209 19.68 -6.50 -1.19
CA ALA A 209 18.49 -6.62 -2.02
C ALA A 209 18.23 -5.32 -2.80
N PHE A 210 18.29 -4.17 -2.12
CA PHE A 210 18.13 -2.87 -2.77
C PHE A 210 19.21 -2.58 -3.82
N GLN A 211 20.48 -2.83 -3.52
CA GLN A 211 21.57 -2.69 -4.49
C GLN A 211 21.40 -3.60 -5.71
N SER A 212 20.89 -4.82 -5.51
CA SER A 212 20.64 -5.77 -6.60
C SER A 212 19.48 -5.32 -7.48
N MET A 213 18.42 -4.76 -6.88
CA MET A 213 17.32 -4.12 -7.59
C MET A 213 17.81 -2.98 -8.52
N ILE A 214 18.67 -2.07 -8.00
CA ILE A 214 19.22 -0.98 -8.82
C ILE A 214 20.14 -1.50 -9.93
N ARG A 215 20.97 -2.52 -9.65
CA ARG A 215 21.83 -3.14 -10.66
C ARG A 215 21.05 -3.77 -11.82
N GLN A 216 19.83 -4.25 -11.56
CA GLN A 216 18.93 -4.74 -12.60
C GLN A 216 18.17 -3.61 -13.31
N SER A 217 18.64 -2.36 -13.19
CA SER A 217 18.03 -1.16 -13.80
C SER A 217 16.56 -0.97 -13.42
N ARG A 218 16.19 -1.36 -12.19
CA ARG A 218 14.85 -1.12 -11.65
C ARG A 218 14.87 0.15 -10.81
N GLU A 219 14.09 1.14 -11.23
CA GLU A 219 13.94 2.36 -10.44
C GLU A 219 13.12 2.07 -9.17
N PRO A 220 13.62 2.48 -7.99
CA PRO A 220 12.89 2.30 -6.74
C PRO A 220 11.69 3.25 -6.72
N ASP A 221 10.52 2.72 -6.37
CA ASP A 221 9.35 3.54 -6.05
C ASP A 221 9.39 4.00 -4.58
N GLU A 222 8.45 4.88 -4.21
CA GLU A 222 8.32 5.39 -2.84
C GLU A 222 8.13 4.24 -1.82
N VAL A 223 7.46 3.16 -2.23
CA VAL A 223 7.19 2.01 -1.35
C VAL A 223 8.49 1.27 -1.05
N ALA A 224 9.33 1.00 -2.05
CA ALA A 224 10.63 0.36 -1.89
C ALA A 224 11.55 1.18 -0.98
N LEU A 225 11.58 2.51 -1.16
CA LEU A 225 12.39 3.40 -0.32
C LEU A 225 11.91 3.42 1.13
N ARG A 226 10.59 3.49 1.36
CA ARG A 226 10.04 3.43 2.72
C ARG A 226 10.37 2.12 3.42
N ARG A 227 10.30 0.99 2.72
CA ARG A 227 10.67 -0.33 3.26
C ARG A 227 12.17 -0.42 3.56
N LEU A 228 13.00 0.21 2.74
CA LEU A 228 14.44 0.31 3.01
C LEU A 228 14.69 1.13 4.28
N GLU A 229 14.04 2.29 4.44
CA GLU A 229 14.15 3.11 5.65
C GLU A 229 13.69 2.36 6.91
N GLU A 230 12.60 1.60 6.81
CA GLU A 230 12.13 0.70 7.89
C GLU A 230 13.20 -0.35 8.25
N ALA A 231 13.96 -0.86 7.27
CA ALA A 231 14.97 -1.91 7.48
C ALA A 231 16.31 -1.39 8.03
N VAL A 232 16.83 -0.28 7.50
CA VAL A 232 18.21 0.20 7.76
C VAL A 232 18.27 1.54 8.49
N GLY A 233 17.15 2.22 8.65
CA GLY A 233 17.04 3.57 9.19
C GLY A 233 17.22 4.68 8.14
N PRO A 234 16.64 5.87 8.37
CA PRO A 234 16.56 6.94 7.38
C PRO A 234 17.92 7.49 6.95
N HIS A 235 18.86 7.63 7.90
CA HIS A 235 20.21 8.11 7.58
C HIS A 235 20.94 7.15 6.65
N ARG A 236 20.90 5.85 6.93
CA ARG A 236 21.61 4.84 6.14
C ARG A 236 20.99 4.68 4.75
N ALA A 237 19.65 4.68 4.67
CA ALA A 237 18.93 4.67 3.40
C ALA A 237 19.30 5.88 2.51
N ALA A 238 19.39 7.09 3.08
CA ALA A 238 19.79 8.29 2.35
C ALA A 238 21.25 8.26 1.87
N VAL A 239 22.16 7.63 2.62
CA VAL A 239 23.56 7.41 2.19
C VAL A 239 23.60 6.41 1.03
N LEU A 240 22.82 5.33 1.11
CA LEU A 240 22.76 4.31 0.07
C LEU A 240 22.19 4.88 -1.24
N CYS A 241 21.11 5.67 -1.18
CA CYS A 241 20.51 6.31 -2.35
C CYS A 241 21.45 7.31 -3.02
N ARG A 242 22.19 8.11 -2.23
CA ARG A 242 23.21 9.04 -2.75
C ARG A 242 24.38 8.29 -3.40
N GLY A 243 24.85 7.21 -2.77
CA GLY A 243 25.93 6.38 -3.31
C GLY A 243 25.58 5.70 -4.64
N LEU A 244 24.30 5.38 -4.84
CA LEU A 244 23.78 4.73 -6.06
C LEU A 244 23.36 5.72 -7.17
N ARG A 245 23.58 7.03 -6.98
CA ARG A 245 23.28 8.10 -7.96
C ARG A 245 21.83 8.09 -8.49
N LEU A 246 20.85 7.82 -7.62
CA LEU A 246 19.44 7.87 -8.00
C LEU A 246 19.00 9.33 -8.31
N PRO A 247 18.06 9.55 -9.25
CA PRO A 247 17.56 10.89 -9.58
C PRO A 247 17.02 11.62 -8.34
N GLY A 248 17.32 12.92 -8.20
CA GLY A 248 17.01 13.70 -6.99
C GLY A 248 15.53 13.76 -6.63
N ASP A 249 14.62 13.54 -7.59
CA ASP A 249 13.17 13.54 -7.36
C ASP A 249 12.68 12.26 -6.66
N VAL A 250 13.37 11.13 -6.86
CA VAL A 250 13.10 9.85 -6.19
C VAL A 250 13.44 9.94 -4.69
N VAL A 251 14.48 10.71 -4.35
CA VAL A 251 14.93 10.95 -2.96
C VAL A 251 14.04 11.97 -2.22
N LYS A 252 13.35 12.87 -2.92
CA LYS A 252 12.40 13.82 -2.31
C LYS A 252 11.11 13.12 -1.84
N SER A 253 10.73 12.01 -2.47
CA SER A 253 9.51 11.26 -2.18
C SER A 253 9.48 10.62 -0.79
N THR A 254 10.63 10.34 -0.17
CA THR A 254 10.68 9.83 1.22
C THR A 254 10.38 10.91 2.26
N ARG A 255 10.37 12.20 1.87
CA ARG A 255 10.17 13.34 2.76
C ARG A 255 8.75 13.90 2.79
N THR A 256 7.80 13.38 2.01
CA THR A 256 6.49 14.05 1.84
C THR A 256 5.36 13.48 2.71
N LYS A 257 5.24 14.03 3.93
CA LYS A 257 3.94 14.43 4.52
C LYS A 257 4.11 15.67 5.43
N ARG A 258 4.23 16.87 4.83
CA ARG A 258 3.47 18.08 5.23
C ARG A 258 3.73 19.29 4.29
N ALA A 259 2.64 19.69 3.62
CA ALA A 259 2.23 21.04 3.16
C ALA A 259 3.08 21.88 2.18
N VAL A 260 2.73 21.78 0.89
CA VAL A 260 2.18 22.81 -0.05
C VAL A 260 2.56 24.32 0.07
N THR A 261 3.00 24.87 -1.09
CA THR A 261 3.05 26.28 -1.60
C THR A 261 4.02 27.28 -0.92
N HIS A 262 4.76 28.17 -1.59
CA HIS A 262 4.78 28.72 -2.96
C HIS A 262 6.21 29.12 -3.37
N SER A 263 6.40 29.31 -4.67
CA SER A 263 7.58 29.83 -5.37
C SER A 263 8.07 31.20 -4.88
N HIS A 264 9.34 31.29 -4.49
CA HIS A 264 10.39 32.13 -5.11
C HIS A 264 11.71 31.91 -4.35
N ASP A 265 12.81 32.14 -5.05
CA ASP A 265 14.18 31.73 -4.72
C ASP A 265 14.67 32.04 -3.28
N LEU A 266 15.61 31.17 -2.81
CA LEU A 266 16.34 31.09 -1.52
C LEU A 266 15.75 30.22 -0.36
N PRO A 267 15.86 28.87 -0.38
CA PRO A 267 15.22 28.01 0.65
C PRO A 267 16.09 26.84 1.19
N LEU A 268 17.29 27.08 1.75
CA LEU A 268 18.02 26.00 2.48
C LEU A 268 18.32 26.34 3.94
N MET A 269 18.41 27.62 4.30
CA MET A 269 18.78 28.07 5.65
C MET A 269 17.57 28.43 6.53
N THR A 270 16.52 28.99 5.92
CA THR A 270 15.30 29.44 6.62
C THR A 270 14.49 28.27 7.16
N ASP A 271 14.50 27.11 6.50
CA ASP A 271 13.66 25.98 6.88
C ASP A 271 14.15 25.27 8.16
N ALA A 272 15.47 25.14 8.35
CA ALA A 272 16.02 24.55 9.58
C ALA A 272 15.77 25.43 10.82
N LEU A 273 15.98 26.75 10.69
CA LEU A 273 15.65 27.69 11.77
C LEU A 273 14.14 27.76 12.02
N ARG A 274 13.33 27.59 10.98
CA ARG A 274 11.87 27.54 11.07
C ARG A 274 11.40 26.29 11.80
N ASP A 275 12.01 25.14 11.54
CA ASP A 275 11.73 23.90 12.25
C ASP A 275 12.06 24.03 13.75
N VAL A 276 13.24 24.59 14.09
CA VAL A 276 13.61 24.87 15.49
C VAL A 276 12.62 25.85 16.12
N TYR A 277 12.35 26.97 15.45
CA TYR A 277 11.42 27.97 15.96
C TYR A 277 10.04 27.38 16.26
N TYR A 278 9.44 26.63 15.33
CA TYR A 278 8.11 26.06 15.54
C TYR A 278 8.08 24.87 16.50
N ALA A 279 9.17 24.13 16.63
CA ALA A 279 9.31 23.09 17.65
C ALA A 279 9.22 23.67 19.06
N PHE A 280 9.87 24.82 19.30
CA PHE A 280 9.83 25.50 20.60
C PHE A 280 8.59 26.39 20.80
N ALA A 281 8.06 26.98 19.73
CA ALA A 281 6.88 27.86 19.78
C ALA A 281 5.54 27.11 19.74
N GLY A 282 5.56 25.78 19.62
CA GLY A 282 4.36 24.94 19.61
C GLY A 282 3.42 25.21 18.43
N GLY A 283 3.96 25.60 17.27
CA GLY A 283 3.18 25.94 16.08
C GLY A 283 2.51 27.32 16.09
N SER A 284 2.84 28.20 17.05
CA SER A 284 2.38 29.59 17.11
C SER A 284 3.56 30.58 17.21
N GLU A 285 3.32 31.86 17.53
CA GLU A 285 4.40 32.81 17.83
C GLU A 285 5.13 32.44 19.14
N MET A 286 6.45 32.65 19.17
CA MET A 286 7.31 32.25 20.28
C MET A 286 7.17 33.20 21.47
N ASP A 287 6.94 32.66 22.67
CA ASP A 287 6.96 33.46 23.91
C ASP A 287 8.37 33.51 24.53
N GLY A 288 8.57 34.41 25.51
CA GLY A 288 9.90 34.63 26.09
C GLY A 288 10.48 33.41 26.79
N ARG A 289 9.61 32.57 27.39
CA ARG A 289 10.06 31.33 28.05
C ARG A 289 10.51 30.30 27.04
N ALA A 290 9.79 30.16 25.94
CA ALA A 290 10.15 29.29 24.82
C ALA A 290 11.45 29.76 24.15
N PHE A 291 11.66 31.07 24.01
CA PHE A 291 12.89 31.63 23.47
C PHE A 291 14.11 31.33 24.34
N VAL A 292 14.03 31.59 25.65
CA VAL A 292 15.12 31.29 26.58
C VAL A 292 15.41 29.79 26.62
N LYS A 293 14.35 28.95 26.59
CA LYS A 293 14.52 27.50 26.53
C LYS A 293 15.18 27.06 25.22
N CYS A 294 14.79 27.64 24.08
CA CYS A 294 15.42 27.37 22.79
C CYS A 294 16.93 27.67 22.83
N LEU A 295 17.33 28.83 23.36
CA LEU A 295 18.75 29.19 23.49
C LEU A 295 19.48 28.24 24.45
N LYS A 296 18.84 27.86 25.57
CA LYS A 296 19.40 26.92 26.53
C LYS A 296 19.62 25.53 25.94
N ASP A 297 18.59 24.96 25.32
CA ASP A 297 18.61 23.61 24.76
C ASP A 297 19.48 23.53 23.50
N SER A 298 19.75 24.67 22.86
CA SER A 298 20.72 24.82 21.77
C SER A 298 22.14 25.12 22.26
N GLY A 299 22.40 25.12 23.58
CA GLY A 299 23.74 25.35 24.13
C GLY A 299 24.28 26.77 23.95
N LEU A 300 23.43 27.76 23.65
CA LEU A 300 23.82 29.16 23.39
C LEU A 300 23.85 30.03 24.65
N LEU A 301 23.51 29.48 25.81
CA LEU A 301 23.63 30.17 27.10
C LEU A 301 24.88 29.69 27.84
N ASP A 302 25.82 30.60 28.10
CA ASP A 302 27.11 30.35 28.74
C ASP A 302 27.49 31.49 29.71
N GLU A 303 28.76 31.57 30.14
CA GLU A 303 29.22 32.66 31.03
C GLU A 303 29.08 34.07 30.40
N ARG A 304 28.97 34.16 29.06
CA ARG A 304 28.89 35.41 28.28
C ARG A 304 27.46 35.82 27.92
N LEU A 305 26.55 34.86 27.68
CA LEU A 305 25.12 35.11 27.44
C LEU A 305 24.26 34.47 28.54
N LYS A 306 23.94 35.27 29.57
CA LYS A 306 23.11 34.84 30.70
C LYS A 306 21.62 34.90 30.36
N THR A 307 20.82 34.14 31.10
CA THR A 307 19.34 34.14 30.98
C THR A 307 18.73 35.55 31.02
N VAL A 308 19.27 36.44 31.85
CA VAL A 308 18.84 37.85 31.94
C VAL A 308 19.06 38.62 30.63
N GLN A 309 20.15 38.34 29.90
CA GLN A 309 20.41 38.96 28.60
C GLN A 309 19.50 38.37 27.51
N ALA A 310 19.21 37.07 27.56
CA ALA A 310 18.25 36.45 26.66
C ALA A 310 16.84 37.04 26.81
N ASP A 311 16.40 37.32 28.04
CA ASP A 311 15.12 38.02 28.30
C ASP A 311 15.11 39.46 27.76
N LEU A 312 16.24 40.18 27.86
CA LEU A 312 16.39 41.53 27.30
C LEU A 312 16.37 41.54 25.77
N ILE A 313 17.04 40.57 25.12
CA ILE A 313 16.99 40.38 23.67
C ILE A 313 15.56 40.10 23.22
N PHE A 314 14.86 39.20 23.92
CA PHE A 314 13.46 38.91 23.64
C PHE A 314 12.57 40.15 23.77
N ALA A 315 12.77 40.93 24.84
CA ALA A 315 12.01 42.15 25.10
C ALA A 315 12.24 43.26 24.07
N ARG A 316 13.46 43.35 23.51
CA ARG A 316 13.85 44.33 22.48
C ARG A 316 13.31 43.97 21.10
N CYS A 317 13.36 42.68 20.74
CA CYS A 317 13.01 42.23 19.40
C CYS A 317 11.50 42.01 19.21
N LYS A 318 10.73 41.76 20.28
CA LYS A 318 9.26 41.65 20.17
C LYS A 318 8.60 43.00 19.86
N GLN A 319 7.41 42.98 19.24
CA GLN A 319 6.68 44.21 18.93
C GLN A 319 6.24 44.93 20.22
N LYS A 320 6.23 46.27 20.22
CA LYS A 320 5.84 47.08 21.38
C LYS A 320 4.39 46.73 21.77
N GLY A 321 4.20 46.24 23.01
CA GLY A 321 2.91 45.75 23.51
C GLY A 321 2.60 44.26 23.23
N ALA A 322 3.39 43.57 22.41
CA ALA A 322 3.21 42.14 22.14
C ALA A 322 3.82 41.27 23.24
N ARG A 323 3.19 40.12 23.52
CA ARG A 323 3.70 39.10 24.46
C ARG A 323 4.52 38.01 23.78
N LYS A 324 4.51 37.95 22.45
CA LYS A 324 5.14 36.93 21.61
C LYS A 324 5.96 37.56 20.48
N MET A 325 6.86 36.78 19.91
CA MET A 325 7.79 37.16 18.85
C MET A 325 7.51 36.30 17.62
N SER A 326 7.53 36.92 16.43
CA SER A 326 7.38 36.23 15.14
C SER A 326 8.70 35.62 14.65
N PHE A 327 8.62 34.69 13.70
CA PHE A 327 9.78 33.99 13.14
C PHE A 327 10.82 34.95 12.54
N ASP A 328 10.39 35.95 11.77
CA ASP A 328 11.31 36.88 11.12
C ASP A 328 12.12 37.71 12.14
N ARG A 329 11.49 38.03 13.27
CA ARG A 329 12.15 38.76 14.36
C ARG A 329 13.04 37.87 15.22
N PHE A 330 12.70 36.59 15.34
CA PHE A 330 13.58 35.59 15.94
C PHE A 330 14.87 35.44 15.14
N VAL A 331 14.76 35.29 13.82
CA VAL A 331 15.95 35.19 12.94
C VAL A 331 16.76 36.49 12.98
N GLY A 332 16.10 37.66 12.95
CA GLY A 332 16.77 38.96 13.09
C GLY A 332 17.53 39.09 14.42
N ALA A 333 16.93 38.68 15.54
CA ALA A 333 17.56 38.73 16.86
C ALA A 333 18.84 37.87 16.93
N LEU A 334 18.82 36.69 16.31
CA LEU A 334 19.98 35.79 16.29
C LEU A 334 21.12 36.33 15.41
N HIS A 335 20.80 37.04 14.32
CA HIS A 335 21.80 37.71 13.48
C HIS A 335 22.39 38.95 14.15
N GLU A 336 21.57 39.80 14.77
CA GLU A 336 22.02 41.02 15.45
C GLU A 336 22.98 40.72 16.60
N GLU A 337 22.73 39.64 17.36
CA GLU A 337 23.55 39.22 18.48
C GLU A 337 24.69 38.26 18.07
N GLN A 338 24.91 38.06 16.76
CA GLN A 338 25.95 37.18 16.19
C GLN A 338 25.93 35.75 16.75
N LEU A 339 24.74 35.25 17.12
CA LEU A 339 24.53 33.91 17.67
C LEU A 339 24.49 32.83 16.57
N ILE A 340 24.59 33.24 15.30
CA ILE A 340 24.69 32.40 14.12
C ILE A 340 25.95 32.81 13.34
N ASP A 341 26.77 31.85 12.91
CA ASP A 341 27.87 32.08 11.97
C ASP A 341 27.51 31.47 10.63
N GLY A 342 27.27 32.32 9.63
CA GLY A 342 26.83 31.86 8.31
C GLY A 342 25.62 30.93 8.44
N GLN A 343 25.84 29.62 8.22
CA GLN A 343 24.79 28.59 8.08
C GLN A 343 24.53 27.73 9.34
N HIS A 344 25.13 28.03 10.51
CA HIS A 344 24.91 27.27 11.75
C HIS A 344 24.80 28.16 13.00
N LEU A 345 23.98 27.75 13.97
CA LEU A 345 24.04 28.29 15.34
C LEU A 345 25.45 28.04 15.85
N ARG A 346 26.12 29.08 16.38
CA ARG A 346 27.46 28.92 16.93
C ARG A 346 27.38 28.08 18.19
N PHE A 347 27.58 26.78 18.07
CA PHE A 347 27.94 25.97 19.21
C PHE A 347 29.39 26.34 19.55
N MET A 348 29.61 26.97 20.70
CA MET A 348 30.97 27.17 21.21
C MET A 348 31.44 25.84 21.79
N ASP A 349 32.57 25.34 21.29
CA ASP A 349 33.23 24.11 21.78
C ASP A 349 33.56 24.18 23.28
#